data_AF-A0A166CHC2-F1
#
_entry.id   AF-A0A166CHC2-F1
#
_cell.length_a   1.000
_cell.length_b   1.000
_cell.length_c   1.000
_cell.angle_alpha   90.00
_cell.angle_beta   90.00
_cell.angle_gamma   90.00
#
_symmetry.space_group_name_H-M   'P 1'
#
loop_
_entity.id
_entity.type
_entity.pdbx_description
1 polymer ?
#
loop_
_entity_poly.entity_id
_entity_poly.type
_entity_poly.pdbx_seq_one_letter_code
_entity_poly.pdbx_strand_id
1 'polypeptide(L)'
;MSEKPEMEKMLFDIQRELSESRRKYGVEPMYRLQIFPCTFSMGTADRAYTTCFVDRTEYNDNTEPVDVSYMPNIYDTRRATKYDPNTRIKEDYSYLLKPLKAGMLLAEVRGKQLALGAGHHQITVSMVLESHWVNMPRQDFNEITSICVPGANDNNAKAELMRSFVIPERLMAPNSSSNTSQRTCNIPVAFISDHNVWALLDFSRLVQFRLRSSDRLWTIQDFTPASKGRWYDLWSYFPGGPDWITEHDNAVLALQQWKRAVTSSTKHGNKSILSYMTEASLSCAFNGFGKHTVYNFLFLVAVFPGAPASYVCATPAVWERFSSQIACYMAHFRSDAFRKQCCGKANSLNAFDYNYTAGSNYYSSEVLVFRKHTVRVPKELYNTYIRDGLLDDAHTMGDNYESSPHQLTNLSFKKLNVIMRGKFFTIIRAQAPDNRAWRDGEMKNFEDISTLGKRTTVGPAEFREVLLNKADYHVVSSIQGKGGCPKKVCLLCTHPKMYLMCSLLRCGPGIMVGLRAFVALELTGLLDSN
;
A
#
# COMPACT_ATOMS: atom_id res chain seq x y z
N MET A 1 -0.94 2.60 7.74
CA MET A 1 0.22 3.35 7.20
C MET A 1 0.48 2.74 5.85
N SER A 2 0.30 3.48 4.76
CA SER A 2 0.51 2.92 3.44
C SER A 2 2.02 2.75 3.21
N GLU A 3 2.44 1.52 2.97
CA GLU A 3 3.82 1.14 2.70
C GLU A 3 3.96 0.83 1.20
N LYS A 4 5.12 0.32 0.77
CA LYS A 4 5.34 -0.09 -0.62
C LYS A 4 4.21 -0.98 -1.19
N PRO A 5 3.74 -2.05 -0.52
CA PRO A 5 2.67 -2.90 -1.05
C PRO A 5 1.37 -2.16 -1.38
N GLU A 6 0.91 -1.26 -0.50
CA GLU A 6 -0.30 -0.49 -0.74
C GLU A 6 -0.12 0.49 -1.90
N MET A 7 1.05 1.14 -2.01
CA MET A 7 1.38 2.04 -3.12
C MET A 7 1.41 1.30 -4.47
N GLU A 8 2.07 0.14 -4.53
CA GLU A 8 2.15 -0.67 -5.75
C GLU A 8 0.79 -1.23 -6.16
N LYS A 9 -0.07 -1.59 -5.20
CA LYS A 9 -1.46 -1.94 -5.53
C LYS A 9 -2.20 -0.74 -6.11
N MET A 10 -2.12 0.45 -5.51
CA MET A 10 -2.83 1.63 -6.02
C MET A 10 -2.38 1.96 -7.44
N LEU A 11 -1.06 1.92 -7.71
CA LEU A 11 -0.52 2.09 -9.06
C LEU A 11 -1.07 1.03 -10.03
N PHE A 12 -1.08 -0.24 -9.62
CA PHE A 12 -1.63 -1.32 -10.44
C PHE A 12 -3.13 -1.13 -10.73
N ASP A 13 -3.90 -0.69 -9.74
CA ASP A 13 -5.34 -0.44 -9.91
C ASP A 13 -5.58 0.70 -10.91
N ILE A 14 -4.80 1.78 -10.83
CA ILE A 14 -4.82 2.90 -11.80
C ILE A 14 -4.50 2.40 -13.21
N GLN A 15 -3.37 1.71 -13.37
CA GLN A 15 -2.93 1.21 -14.68
C GLN A 15 -3.92 0.22 -15.31
N ARG A 16 -4.49 -0.67 -14.49
CA ARG A 16 -5.53 -1.61 -14.91
C ARG A 16 -6.79 -0.87 -15.36
N GLU A 17 -7.27 0.10 -14.58
CA GLU A 17 -8.48 0.85 -14.93
C GLU A 17 -8.30 1.68 -16.21
N LEU A 18 -7.15 2.31 -16.40
CA LEU A 18 -6.83 3.04 -17.64
C LEU A 18 -6.85 2.09 -18.84
N SER A 19 -6.26 0.90 -18.68
CA SER A 19 -6.26 -0.14 -19.73
C SER A 19 -7.67 -0.66 -20.03
N GLU A 20 -8.48 -0.91 -19.01
CA GLU A 20 -9.89 -1.33 -19.13
C GLU A 20 -10.74 -0.25 -19.81
N SER A 21 -10.53 1.02 -19.44
CA SER A 21 -11.21 2.17 -20.03
C SER A 21 -10.87 2.36 -21.50
N ARG A 22 -9.58 2.30 -21.87
CA ARG A 22 -9.13 2.35 -23.27
C ARG A 22 -9.81 1.27 -24.12
N ARG A 23 -9.86 0.04 -23.61
CA ARG A 23 -10.52 -1.08 -24.29
C ARG A 23 -12.03 -0.87 -24.44
N LYS A 24 -12.69 -0.31 -23.41
CA LYS A 24 -14.14 -0.13 -23.39
C LYS A 24 -14.61 1.01 -24.30
N TYR A 25 -13.89 2.13 -24.32
CA TYR A 25 -14.33 3.35 -25.00
C TYR A 25 -13.55 3.66 -26.28
N GLY A 26 -12.45 2.94 -26.56
CA GLY A 26 -11.64 3.12 -27.77
C GLY A 26 -10.83 4.42 -27.80
N VAL A 27 -10.82 5.19 -26.71
CA VAL A 27 -10.11 6.47 -26.58
C VAL A 27 -9.30 6.52 -25.29
N GLU A 28 -8.27 7.37 -25.29
CA GLU A 28 -7.48 7.63 -24.08
C GLU A 28 -8.33 8.39 -23.05
N PRO A 29 -8.53 7.87 -21.84
CA PRO A 29 -9.33 8.57 -20.83
C PRO A 29 -8.57 9.80 -20.33
N MET A 30 -9.21 10.96 -20.45
CA MET A 30 -8.66 12.25 -20.04
C MET A 30 -9.19 12.61 -18.65
N TYR A 31 -8.30 13.07 -17.78
CA TYR A 31 -8.61 13.42 -16.40
C TYR A 31 -8.23 14.87 -16.12
N ARG A 32 -9.00 15.54 -15.28
CA ARG A 32 -8.65 16.84 -14.70
C ARG A 32 -8.52 16.73 -13.18
N LEU A 33 -7.63 17.51 -12.60
CA LEU A 33 -7.47 17.62 -11.16
C LEU A 33 -8.63 18.44 -10.56
N GLN A 34 -9.08 18.08 -9.36
CA GLN A 34 -9.94 18.90 -8.53
C GLN A 34 -9.51 18.73 -7.06
N ILE A 35 -9.41 19.84 -6.33
CA ILE A 35 -9.09 19.85 -4.89
C ILE A 35 -10.29 20.32 -4.08
N PHE A 36 -10.36 19.92 -2.81
CA PHE A 36 -11.40 20.34 -1.87
C PHE A 36 -10.81 20.82 -0.55
N PRO A 37 -10.31 22.07 -0.50
CA PRO A 37 -9.75 22.67 0.70
C PRO A 37 -10.61 22.62 1.96
N CYS A 38 -11.94 22.57 1.83
CA CYS A 38 -12.84 22.41 2.96
C CYS A 38 -12.60 21.12 3.75
N THR A 39 -11.96 20.12 3.14
CA THR A 39 -11.62 18.84 3.78
C THR A 39 -10.20 18.83 4.40
N PHE A 40 -9.38 19.87 4.19
CA PHE A 40 -8.00 19.91 4.68
C PHE A 40 -7.92 20.07 6.19
N SER A 41 -6.90 19.47 6.80
CA SER A 41 -6.63 19.62 8.22
C SER A 41 -6.18 21.05 8.56
N MET A 42 -6.62 21.53 9.72
CA MET A 42 -6.20 22.82 10.28
C MET A 42 -5.00 22.70 11.24
N GLY A 43 -4.60 21.47 11.59
CA GLY A 43 -3.69 21.24 12.71
C GLY A 43 -4.30 21.60 14.06
N THR A 44 -3.45 21.73 15.07
CA THR A 44 -3.78 22.20 16.42
C THR A 44 -2.90 23.38 16.80
N ALA A 45 -3.22 24.08 17.89
CA ALA A 45 -2.37 25.15 18.41
C ALA A 45 -0.94 24.65 18.69
N ASP A 46 -0.83 23.44 19.24
CA ASP A 46 0.47 22.83 19.59
C ASP A 46 1.21 22.24 18.39
N ARG A 47 0.50 21.96 17.28
CA ARG A 47 1.06 21.32 16.10
C ARG A 47 0.42 21.86 14.84
N ALA A 48 1.12 22.82 14.25
CA ALA A 48 0.87 23.25 12.88
C ALA A 48 0.88 22.04 11.93
N TYR A 49 -0.09 21.99 11.02
CA TYR A 49 -0.21 20.90 10.08
C TYR A 49 -0.77 21.41 8.75
N THR A 50 -0.11 21.08 7.64
CA THR A 50 -0.52 21.48 6.28
C THR A 50 -0.73 20.25 5.41
N THR A 51 -1.90 20.19 4.78
CA THR A 51 -2.33 19.09 3.90
C THR A 51 -1.81 19.28 2.47
N CYS A 52 -1.85 20.50 1.93
CA CYS A 52 -1.47 20.82 0.56
C CYS A 52 -0.37 21.87 0.55
N PHE A 53 0.69 21.62 -0.22
CA PHE A 53 1.76 22.56 -0.52
C PHE A 53 1.79 22.83 -2.01
N VAL A 54 1.79 24.09 -2.43
CA VAL A 54 1.67 24.44 -3.84
C VAL A 54 2.98 24.98 -4.38
N ASP A 55 3.38 24.48 -5.54
CA ASP A 55 4.45 25.02 -6.35
C ASP A 55 3.89 25.45 -7.70
N ARG A 56 3.86 26.76 -7.90
CA ARG A 56 3.38 27.42 -9.13
C ARG A 56 4.46 28.22 -9.82
N THR A 57 5.74 27.94 -9.54
CA THR A 57 6.88 28.69 -10.07
C THR A 57 6.97 28.65 -11.60
N GLU A 58 6.48 27.58 -12.22
CA GLU A 58 6.43 27.38 -13.68
C GLU A 58 5.04 27.58 -14.29
N TYR A 59 4.09 28.19 -13.55
CA TYR A 59 2.69 28.27 -13.96
C TYR A 59 2.18 29.71 -14.03
N ASN A 60 1.63 30.05 -15.20
CA ASN A 60 0.96 31.29 -15.48
C ASN A 60 -0.56 31.11 -15.38
N ASP A 61 -1.24 31.99 -14.64
CA ASP A 61 -2.69 31.92 -14.47
C ASP A 61 -3.46 32.08 -15.79
N ASN A 62 -2.85 32.67 -16.81
CA ASN A 62 -3.41 32.81 -18.16
C ASN A 62 -3.39 31.50 -18.97
N THR A 63 -2.65 30.48 -18.52
CA THR A 63 -2.59 29.17 -19.19
C THR A 63 -3.94 28.46 -19.16
N GLU A 64 -4.70 28.66 -18.09
CA GLU A 64 -6.06 28.13 -17.93
C GLU A 64 -6.96 29.24 -17.38
N PRO A 65 -7.48 30.15 -18.22
CA PRO A 65 -8.27 31.28 -17.72
C PRO A 65 -9.53 30.80 -17.00
N VAL A 66 -9.92 31.53 -15.95
CA VAL A 66 -11.16 31.27 -15.21
C VAL A 66 -12.34 31.66 -16.09
N ASP A 67 -13.30 30.76 -16.27
CA ASP A 67 -14.60 31.13 -16.82
C ASP A 67 -15.28 32.12 -15.85
N VAL A 68 -15.60 33.32 -16.34
CA VAL A 68 -16.18 34.41 -15.54
C VAL A 68 -17.51 33.99 -14.90
N SER A 69 -18.23 33.04 -15.49
CA SER A 69 -19.49 32.51 -14.96
C SER A 69 -19.31 31.43 -13.88
N TYR A 70 -18.09 30.90 -13.73
CA TYR A 70 -17.84 29.82 -12.79
C TYR A 70 -17.73 30.34 -11.36
N MET A 71 -18.61 29.84 -10.49
CA MET A 71 -18.58 30.10 -9.06
C MET A 71 -18.00 28.91 -8.30
N PRO A 72 -16.81 29.03 -7.68
CA PRO A 72 -16.26 27.97 -6.84
C PRO A 72 -17.14 27.72 -5.62
N ASN A 73 -17.06 26.51 -5.07
CA ASN A 73 -17.76 26.18 -3.84
C ASN A 73 -17.37 27.16 -2.71
N ILE A 74 -18.37 27.67 -1.98
CA ILE A 74 -18.16 28.68 -0.94
C ILE A 74 -17.27 28.18 0.20
N TYR A 75 -17.34 26.88 0.54
CA TYR A 75 -16.58 26.29 1.63
C TYR A 75 -15.12 26.09 1.25
N ASP A 76 -14.87 25.72 0.00
CA ASP A 76 -13.51 25.63 -0.54
C ASP A 76 -12.87 27.01 -0.68
N THR A 77 -13.63 28.00 -1.15
CA THR A 77 -13.18 29.40 -1.29
C THR A 77 -12.74 29.98 0.05
N ARG A 78 -13.52 29.76 1.12
CA ARG A 78 -13.17 30.16 2.49
C ARG A 78 -11.86 29.55 2.99
N ARG A 79 -11.46 28.43 2.40
CA ARG A 79 -10.28 27.65 2.78
C ARG A 79 -9.16 27.74 1.76
N ALA A 80 -9.32 28.49 0.67
CA ALA A 80 -8.43 28.54 -0.49
C ALA A 80 -7.04 29.16 -0.21
N THR A 81 -6.91 29.85 0.92
CA THR A 81 -5.66 30.48 1.32
C THR A 81 -5.28 30.05 2.73
N LYS A 82 -3.99 29.80 2.94
CA LYS A 82 -3.45 29.46 4.25
C LYS A 82 -2.06 30.04 4.42
N TYR A 83 -1.79 30.59 5.60
CA TYR A 83 -0.42 30.93 5.99
C TYR A 83 0.22 29.70 6.64
N ASP A 84 1.39 29.30 6.15
CA ASP A 84 2.25 28.39 6.88
C ASP A 84 2.77 29.13 8.13
N PRO A 85 2.49 28.65 9.35
CA PRO A 85 2.85 29.35 10.57
C PRO A 85 4.37 29.37 10.83
N ASN A 86 5.13 28.45 10.23
CA ASN A 86 6.58 28.37 10.40
C ASN A 86 7.32 29.24 9.37
N THR A 87 6.90 29.20 8.10
CA THR A 87 7.58 29.93 7.02
C THR A 87 6.95 31.30 6.74
N ARG A 88 5.74 31.56 7.23
CA ARG A 88 4.87 32.72 6.90
C ARG A 88 4.56 32.85 5.41
N ILE A 89 4.84 31.83 4.61
CA ILE A 89 4.48 31.79 3.20
C ILE A 89 2.97 31.57 3.10
N LYS A 90 2.32 32.38 2.27
CA LYS A 90 0.90 32.22 1.94
C LYS A 90 0.78 31.17 0.84
N GLU A 91 0.25 30.01 1.18
CA GLU A 91 -0.24 29.02 0.23
C GLU A 91 -1.57 29.51 -0.33
N ASP A 92 -1.63 29.77 -1.64
CA ASP A 92 -2.85 30.17 -2.35
C ASP A 92 -3.16 29.18 -3.47
N TYR A 93 -4.25 28.45 -3.27
CA TYR A 93 -4.75 27.45 -4.20
C TYR A 93 -6.09 27.87 -4.82
N SER A 94 -6.46 29.16 -4.75
CA SER A 94 -7.69 29.70 -5.34
C SER A 94 -7.77 29.47 -6.86
N TYR A 95 -6.61 29.52 -7.54
CA TYR A 95 -6.52 29.28 -8.98
C TYR A 95 -6.87 27.84 -9.39
N LEU A 96 -6.89 26.90 -8.43
CA LEU A 96 -7.20 25.48 -8.64
C LEU A 96 -8.68 25.15 -8.39
N LEU A 97 -9.48 26.12 -7.92
CA LEU A 97 -10.89 25.89 -7.60
C LEU A 97 -11.81 25.92 -8.83
N LYS A 98 -11.26 26.20 -10.01
CA LYS A 98 -11.93 26.24 -11.31
C LYS A 98 -11.84 24.89 -12.03
N PRO A 99 -12.64 24.66 -13.09
CA PRO A 99 -12.44 23.52 -13.97
C PRO A 99 -11.05 23.58 -14.61
N LEU A 100 -10.21 22.60 -14.32
CA LEU A 100 -8.86 22.49 -14.87
C LEU A 100 -8.86 21.69 -16.17
N LYS A 101 -7.85 21.93 -17.01
CA LYS A 101 -7.64 21.28 -18.30
C LYS A 101 -7.34 19.81 -18.10
N ALA A 102 -8.07 18.98 -18.84
CA ALA A 102 -7.87 17.55 -18.79
C ALA A 102 -6.59 17.13 -19.55
N GLY A 103 -5.95 16.08 -19.06
CA GLY A 103 -4.81 15.41 -19.70
C GLY A 103 -4.83 13.92 -19.44
N MET A 104 -3.88 13.20 -20.03
CA MET A 104 -3.67 11.78 -19.69
C MET A 104 -3.38 11.65 -18.20
N LEU A 105 -3.98 10.67 -17.53
CA LEU A 105 -3.64 10.38 -16.14
C LEU A 105 -2.33 9.58 -16.10
N LEU A 106 -1.31 10.20 -15.53
CA LEU A 106 0.00 9.64 -15.28
C LEU A 106 0.10 9.29 -13.81
N ALA A 107 0.70 8.14 -13.49
CA ALA A 107 0.93 7.74 -12.11
C ALA A 107 2.23 6.94 -11.98
N GLU A 108 2.99 7.19 -10.92
CA GLU A 108 4.16 6.39 -10.56
C GLU A 108 4.34 6.33 -9.05
N VAL A 109 5.10 5.32 -8.59
CA VAL A 109 5.43 5.11 -7.17
C VAL A 109 6.92 5.26 -6.94
N ARG A 110 7.27 5.95 -5.86
CA ARG A 110 8.64 5.98 -5.33
C ARG A 110 8.60 5.75 -3.83
N GLY A 111 9.03 4.55 -3.41
CA GLY A 111 8.95 4.11 -2.02
C GLY A 111 7.53 4.11 -1.47
N LYS A 112 7.24 4.99 -0.51
CA LYS A 112 5.92 5.13 0.15
C LYS A 112 5.10 6.30 -0.40
N GLN A 113 5.52 6.86 -1.52
CA GLN A 113 4.89 8.01 -2.16
C GLN A 113 4.30 7.60 -3.50
N LEU A 114 3.19 8.23 -3.85
CA LEU A 114 2.53 8.07 -5.14
C LEU A 114 2.41 9.44 -5.79
N ALA A 115 2.91 9.57 -7.02
CA ALA A 115 2.73 10.74 -7.84
C ALA A 115 1.61 10.47 -8.84
N LEU A 116 0.71 11.44 -9.02
CA LEU A 116 -0.29 11.44 -10.08
C LEU A 116 -0.25 12.78 -10.81
N GLY A 117 -0.42 12.78 -12.12
CA GLY A 117 -0.46 14.00 -12.91
C GLY A 117 -1.47 13.92 -14.03
N ALA A 118 -2.12 15.04 -14.33
CA ALA A 118 -2.99 15.19 -15.48
C ALA A 118 -3.09 16.67 -15.87
N GLY A 119 -3.06 16.94 -17.16
CA GLY A 119 -3.09 18.31 -17.67
C GLY A 119 -1.84 19.08 -17.26
N HIS A 120 -2.03 20.29 -16.73
CA HIS A 120 -0.97 21.16 -16.22
C HIS A 120 -0.56 20.86 -14.77
N HIS A 121 -1.23 19.93 -14.09
CA HIS A 121 -1.08 19.73 -12.66
C HIS A 121 -0.61 18.32 -12.30
N GLN A 122 0.24 18.27 -11.30
CA GLN A 122 0.77 17.04 -10.72
C GLN A 122 0.70 17.13 -9.21
N ILE A 123 0.39 16.01 -8.56
CA ILE A 123 0.48 15.88 -7.11
C ILE A 123 1.40 14.73 -6.74
N THR A 124 2.23 14.95 -5.74
CA THR A 124 2.97 13.88 -5.04
C THR A 124 2.32 13.73 -3.68
N VAL A 125 1.96 12.51 -3.30
CA VAL A 125 1.20 12.24 -2.08
C VAL A 125 2.00 11.36 -1.12
N SER A 126 2.05 11.78 0.14
CA SER A 126 2.45 10.97 1.28
C SER A 126 1.19 10.57 2.05
N MET A 127 0.83 9.28 2.01
CA MET A 127 -0.44 8.79 2.56
C MET A 127 -0.49 8.76 4.09
N VAL A 128 0.69 8.77 4.72
CA VAL A 128 0.86 8.66 6.17
C VAL A 128 0.11 7.44 6.71
N LEU A 129 -1.05 7.59 7.38
CA LEU A 129 -1.71 6.50 8.10
C LEU A 129 -2.86 5.83 7.34
N GLU A 130 -3.96 6.53 7.11
CA GLU A 130 -5.25 5.92 6.72
C GLU A 130 -5.83 6.48 5.41
N SER A 131 -4.97 7.07 4.56
CA SER A 131 -5.41 7.58 3.27
C SER A 131 -5.14 6.61 2.12
N HIS A 132 -6.04 6.61 1.15
CA HIS A 132 -5.99 5.74 -0.02
C HIS A 132 -6.76 6.30 -1.21
N TRP A 133 -6.40 5.84 -2.41
CA TRP A 133 -7.14 6.13 -3.62
C TRP A 133 -8.27 5.13 -3.84
N VAL A 134 -9.44 5.65 -4.20
CA VAL A 134 -10.61 4.87 -4.60
C VAL A 134 -10.99 5.26 -6.03
N ASN A 135 -11.19 4.26 -6.89
CA ASN A 135 -11.83 4.45 -8.17
C ASN A 135 -13.34 4.28 -8.01
N MET A 136 -14.12 5.21 -8.55
CA MET A 136 -15.58 5.14 -8.53
C MET A 136 -16.18 5.73 -9.80
N PRO A 137 -17.40 5.32 -10.18
CA PRO A 137 -18.15 5.96 -11.25
C PRO A 137 -18.31 7.47 -11.00
N ARG A 138 -18.31 8.26 -12.07
CA ARG A 138 -18.49 9.72 -12.01
C ARG A 138 -19.79 10.11 -11.29
N GLN A 139 -20.86 9.34 -11.47
CA GLN A 139 -22.14 9.56 -10.81
C GLN A 139 -22.04 9.42 -9.29
N ASP A 140 -21.39 8.36 -8.80
CA ASP A 140 -21.21 8.13 -7.36
C ASP A 140 -20.42 9.27 -6.70
N PHE A 141 -19.34 9.71 -7.36
CA PHE A 141 -18.56 10.85 -6.90
C PHE A 141 -19.39 12.14 -6.82
N ASN A 142 -20.19 12.43 -7.85
CA ASN A 142 -21.04 13.62 -7.85
C ASN A 142 -22.07 13.57 -6.72
N GLU A 143 -22.68 12.41 -6.47
CA GLU A 143 -23.63 12.25 -5.36
C GLU A 143 -22.94 12.47 -4.00
N ILE A 144 -21.77 11.87 -3.77
CA ILE A 144 -21.00 12.04 -2.52
C ILE A 144 -20.65 13.52 -2.30
N THR A 145 -20.12 14.19 -3.32
CA THR A 145 -19.66 15.58 -3.20
C THR A 145 -20.82 16.60 -3.19
N SER A 146 -22.05 16.19 -3.49
CA SER A 146 -23.21 17.08 -3.48
C SER A 146 -23.66 17.50 -2.08
N ILE A 147 -23.37 16.69 -1.05
CA ILE A 147 -23.77 16.95 0.34
C ILE A 147 -22.52 17.13 1.20
N CYS A 148 -22.28 18.36 1.64
CA CYS A 148 -21.13 18.76 2.45
C CYS A 148 -21.55 19.20 3.86
N VAL A 149 -21.18 18.42 4.87
CA VAL A 149 -21.58 18.63 6.27
C VAL A 149 -20.40 19.07 7.14
N PRO A 150 -20.63 19.74 8.29
CA PRO A 150 -19.56 20.02 9.25
C PRO A 150 -18.86 18.72 9.69
N GLY A 151 -17.55 18.79 9.93
CA GLY A 151 -16.78 17.61 10.35
C GLY A 151 -17.03 17.18 11.79
N ALA A 152 -16.48 16.01 12.14
CA ALA A 152 -16.47 15.53 13.51
C ALA A 152 -15.37 16.25 14.31
N ASN A 153 -15.67 17.44 14.85
CA ASN A 153 -14.82 18.13 15.81
C ASN A 153 -15.66 18.69 16.95
N ASP A 154 -15.20 18.51 18.19
CA ASP A 154 -15.91 19.00 19.38
C ASP A 154 -16.07 20.53 19.36
N ASN A 155 -15.16 21.24 18.69
CA ASN A 155 -15.30 22.67 18.44
C ASN A 155 -16.12 22.92 17.16
N ASN A 156 -17.35 23.40 17.33
CA ASN A 156 -18.28 23.70 16.22
C ASN A 156 -17.71 24.64 15.16
N ALA A 157 -16.94 25.67 15.56
CA ALA A 157 -16.33 26.59 14.60
C ALA A 157 -15.25 25.89 13.75
N LYS A 158 -14.48 24.98 14.37
CA LYS A 158 -13.50 24.16 13.67
C LYS A 158 -14.18 23.10 12.78
N ALA A 159 -15.27 22.48 13.25
CA ALA A 159 -16.08 21.53 12.49
C ALA A 159 -16.67 22.17 11.23
N GLU A 160 -17.17 23.41 11.34
CA GLU A 160 -17.73 24.18 10.22
C GLU A 160 -16.71 24.46 9.12
N LEU A 161 -15.43 24.63 9.51
CA LEU A 161 -14.31 24.85 8.60
C LEU A 161 -13.67 23.56 8.07
N MET A 162 -13.81 22.44 8.78
CA MET A 162 -13.27 21.13 8.41
C MET A 162 -14.40 20.21 7.97
N ARG A 163 -14.98 20.48 6.80
CA ARG A 163 -16.17 19.79 6.30
C ARG A 163 -15.86 18.40 5.78
N SER A 164 -16.89 17.56 5.69
CA SER A 164 -16.85 16.18 5.19
C SER A 164 -17.97 15.96 4.18
N PHE A 165 -17.80 14.98 3.29
CA PHE A 165 -18.82 14.58 2.32
C PHE A 165 -19.62 13.39 2.84
N VAL A 166 -20.91 13.35 2.56
CA VAL A 166 -21.79 12.24 2.97
C VAL A 166 -21.63 11.06 2.03
N ILE A 167 -21.48 9.85 2.57
CA ILE A 167 -21.54 8.61 1.80
C ILE A 167 -23.02 8.20 1.69
N PRO A 168 -23.59 8.08 0.48
CA PRO A 168 -24.97 7.61 0.28
C PRO A 168 -25.23 6.23 0.90
N GLU A 169 -26.43 6.01 1.42
CA GLU A 169 -26.82 4.73 2.04
C GLU A 169 -26.71 3.54 1.08
N ARG A 170 -26.97 3.75 -0.23
CA ARG A 170 -26.81 2.70 -1.26
C ARG A 170 -25.37 2.18 -1.40
N LEU A 171 -24.38 2.96 -0.95
CA LEU A 171 -22.96 2.58 -0.93
C LEU A 171 -22.54 1.97 0.41
N MET A 172 -23.48 1.75 1.32
CA MET A 172 -23.26 1.05 2.58
C MET A 172 -23.67 -0.42 2.41
N ALA A 173 -22.74 -1.33 2.71
CA ALA A 173 -23.02 -2.76 2.61
C ALA A 173 -24.09 -3.17 3.65
N PRO A 174 -25.09 -3.99 3.27
CA PRO A 174 -26.06 -4.53 4.22
C PRO A 174 -25.38 -5.28 5.37
N ASN A 175 -25.93 -5.17 6.59
CA ASN A 175 -25.38 -5.80 7.80
C ASN A 175 -23.91 -5.44 8.10
N SER A 176 -23.39 -4.37 7.48
CA SER A 176 -22.15 -3.74 7.89
C SER A 176 -22.40 -2.88 9.14
N SER A 177 -21.38 -2.21 9.69
CA SER A 177 -21.44 -1.62 11.05
C SER A 177 -22.77 -0.89 11.33
N SER A 178 -23.44 -1.33 12.40
CA SER A 178 -24.70 -0.78 12.90
C SER A 178 -24.46 0.59 13.52
N ASN A 179 -24.27 1.62 12.70
CA ASN A 179 -24.28 2.98 13.21
C ASN A 179 -25.43 3.73 12.59
N THR A 180 -26.38 4.08 13.45
CA THR A 180 -27.50 5.03 13.29
C THR A 180 -27.07 6.45 12.87
N SER A 181 -25.78 6.67 12.60
CA SER A 181 -25.19 7.95 12.22
C SER A 181 -24.79 7.94 10.74
N GLN A 182 -25.10 9.03 10.06
CA GLN A 182 -24.66 9.33 8.69
C GLN A 182 -23.15 9.08 8.51
N ARG A 183 -22.78 8.23 7.54
CA ARG A 183 -21.37 7.99 7.21
C ARG A 183 -20.83 9.12 6.35
N THR A 184 -19.60 9.53 6.62
CA THR A 184 -18.92 10.59 5.87
C THR A 184 -17.51 10.16 5.46
N CYS A 185 -16.98 10.81 4.43
CA CYS A 185 -15.59 10.69 3.99
C CYS A 185 -14.99 12.07 3.74
N ASN A 186 -13.65 12.15 3.78
CA ASN A 186 -12.92 13.37 3.45
C ASN A 186 -12.18 13.15 2.13
N ILE A 187 -12.48 13.97 1.13
CA ILE A 187 -11.87 13.90 -0.19
C ILE A 187 -11.02 15.16 -0.41
N PRO A 188 -9.72 15.18 -0.06
CA PRO A 188 -8.87 16.34 -0.33
C PRO A 188 -8.63 16.62 -1.81
N VAL A 189 -8.58 15.57 -2.64
CA VAL A 189 -8.22 15.69 -4.05
C VAL A 189 -8.82 14.55 -4.88
N ALA A 190 -9.15 14.84 -6.13
CA ALA A 190 -9.65 13.87 -7.09
C ALA A 190 -9.11 14.15 -8.50
N PHE A 191 -8.94 13.08 -9.28
CA PHE A 191 -8.76 13.12 -10.73
C PHE A 191 -10.03 12.64 -11.40
N ILE A 192 -10.64 13.49 -12.21
CA ILE A 192 -11.98 13.33 -12.73
C ILE A 192 -11.94 13.17 -14.24
N SER A 193 -12.52 12.08 -14.75
CA SER A 193 -12.86 11.91 -16.16
C SER A 193 -14.39 11.95 -16.36
N ASP A 194 -14.83 11.76 -17.60
CA ASP A 194 -16.25 11.70 -17.94
C ASP A 194 -16.98 10.49 -17.34
N HIS A 195 -16.25 9.39 -17.11
CA HIS A 195 -16.85 8.12 -16.68
C HIS A 195 -16.44 7.69 -15.28
N ASN A 196 -15.18 7.93 -14.91
CA ASN A 196 -14.58 7.45 -13.68
C ASN A 196 -13.84 8.56 -12.93
N VAL A 197 -13.75 8.41 -11.62
CA VAL A 197 -13.03 9.33 -10.73
C VAL A 197 -12.10 8.54 -9.83
N TRP A 198 -10.85 8.98 -9.77
CA TRP A 198 -9.91 8.59 -8.74
C TRP A 198 -9.97 9.63 -7.62
N ALA A 199 -10.52 9.26 -6.46
CA ALA A 199 -10.63 10.14 -5.31
C ALA A 199 -9.66 9.68 -4.21
N LEU A 200 -8.89 10.62 -3.65
CA LEU A 200 -8.09 10.37 -2.45
C LEU A 200 -9.00 10.50 -1.25
N LEU A 201 -9.14 9.45 -0.46
CA LEU A 201 -9.86 9.45 0.80
C LEU A 201 -8.88 9.56 1.95
N ASP A 202 -9.18 10.42 2.93
CA ASP A 202 -8.36 10.56 4.13
C ASP A 202 -9.22 10.70 5.39
N PHE A 203 -9.54 9.56 5.98
CA PHE A 203 -10.29 9.54 7.23
C PHE A 203 -9.60 10.35 8.34
N SER A 204 -8.28 10.20 8.49
CA SER A 204 -7.50 10.78 9.60
C SER A 204 -7.19 12.27 9.43
N ARG A 205 -7.36 12.82 8.22
CA ARG A 205 -6.92 14.17 7.84
C ARG A 205 -5.42 14.39 8.05
N LEU A 206 -4.64 13.33 7.84
CA LEU A 206 -3.17 13.31 7.98
C LEU A 206 -2.45 13.09 6.65
N VAL A 207 -3.15 13.14 5.52
CA VAL A 207 -2.51 13.12 4.22
C VAL A 207 -1.78 14.43 3.96
N GLN A 208 -0.61 14.32 3.32
CA GLN A 208 0.13 15.46 2.81
C GLN A 208 0.37 15.26 1.33
N PHE A 209 0.19 16.32 0.55
CA PHE A 209 0.58 16.31 -0.85
C PHE A 209 1.19 17.63 -1.27
N ARG A 210 2.16 17.54 -2.19
CA ARG A 210 2.65 18.69 -2.93
C ARG A 210 1.97 18.72 -4.28
N LEU A 211 1.41 19.85 -4.65
CA LEU A 211 0.84 20.12 -5.96
C LEU A 211 1.80 20.99 -6.75
N ARG A 212 2.21 20.55 -7.93
CA ARG A 212 3.00 21.32 -8.88
C ARG A 212 2.17 21.64 -10.12
N SER A 213 2.12 22.91 -10.46
CA SER A 213 1.48 23.41 -11.69
C SER A 213 2.57 23.89 -12.65
N SER A 214 2.36 23.69 -13.95
CA SER A 214 3.31 24.10 -14.99
C SER A 214 2.58 24.48 -16.28
N ASP A 215 3.11 25.48 -17.00
CA ASP A 215 2.59 25.89 -18.31
C ASP A 215 2.68 24.79 -19.36
N ARG A 216 3.57 23.81 -19.17
CA ARG A 216 3.62 22.60 -19.99
C ARG A 216 2.81 21.48 -19.35
N LEU A 217 2.05 20.77 -20.19
CA LEU A 217 1.35 19.56 -19.80
C LEU A 217 2.34 18.50 -19.28
N TRP A 218 1.95 17.77 -18.24
CA TRP A 218 2.72 16.62 -17.77
C TRP A 218 2.68 15.49 -18.78
N THR A 219 3.83 14.85 -18.97
CA THR A 219 4.03 13.79 -19.98
C THR A 219 4.60 12.52 -19.34
N ILE A 220 4.50 11.40 -20.04
CA ILE A 220 5.07 10.12 -19.60
C ILE A 220 6.57 10.25 -19.31
N GLN A 221 7.30 11.07 -20.08
CA GLN A 221 8.72 11.34 -19.82
C GLN A 221 8.94 11.91 -18.42
N ASP A 222 8.09 12.82 -17.94
CA ASP A 222 8.21 13.37 -16.59
C ASP A 222 8.09 12.32 -15.48
N PHE A 223 7.37 11.22 -15.76
CA PHE A 223 7.14 10.09 -14.86
C PHE A 223 8.10 8.91 -15.13
N THR A 224 9.06 9.05 -16.03
CA THR A 224 9.98 7.95 -16.37
C THR A 224 11.37 8.21 -15.77
N PRO A 225 11.89 7.30 -14.92
CA PRO A 225 13.26 7.38 -14.39
C PRO A 225 14.30 7.51 -15.50
N ALA A 226 15.38 8.24 -15.25
CA ALA A 226 16.50 8.46 -16.18
C ALA A 226 16.15 9.11 -17.53
N SER A 227 14.90 9.53 -17.74
CA SER A 227 14.53 10.35 -18.89
C SER A 227 15.02 11.80 -18.72
N LYS A 228 14.94 12.61 -19.78
CA LYS A 228 15.17 14.06 -19.71
C LYS A 228 14.00 14.84 -19.05
N GLY A 229 13.00 14.13 -18.53
CA GLY A 229 11.84 14.72 -17.86
C GLY A 229 12.11 15.12 -16.41
N ARG A 230 11.03 15.45 -15.70
CA ARG A 230 11.05 15.96 -14.31
C ARG A 230 11.03 14.89 -13.21
N TRP A 231 11.56 13.69 -13.46
CA TRP A 231 11.45 12.55 -12.52
C TRP A 231 11.87 12.90 -11.09
N TYR A 232 13.07 13.44 -10.87
CA TYR A 232 13.57 13.77 -9.52
C TYR A 232 12.78 14.91 -8.86
N ASP A 233 12.27 15.84 -9.67
CA ASP A 233 11.50 16.99 -9.20
C ASP A 233 10.15 16.59 -8.60
N LEU A 234 9.53 15.50 -9.11
CA LEU A 234 8.31 14.92 -8.55
C LEU A 234 8.47 14.58 -7.08
N TRP A 235 9.65 14.08 -6.70
CA TRP A 235 9.90 13.47 -5.39
C TRP A 235 10.67 14.37 -4.43
N SER A 236 11.11 15.53 -4.90
CA SER A 236 11.98 16.46 -4.17
C SER A 236 11.41 16.97 -2.83
N TYR A 237 10.08 16.97 -2.70
CA TYR A 237 9.42 17.54 -1.52
C TYR A 237 9.48 16.65 -0.29
N PHE A 238 9.15 15.38 -0.47
CA PHE A 238 9.07 14.44 0.62
C PHE A 238 10.40 13.68 0.70
N PRO A 239 11.12 13.77 1.84
CA PRO A 239 12.41 13.13 1.97
C PRO A 239 12.28 11.62 1.74
N GLY A 240 13.16 11.09 0.92
CA GLY A 240 13.17 9.68 0.56
C GLY A 240 14.43 9.30 -0.21
N GLY A 241 14.90 8.09 0.03
CA GLY A 241 15.98 7.48 -0.74
C GLY A 241 15.59 7.13 -2.17
N PRO A 242 16.54 6.66 -2.99
CA PRO A 242 16.22 6.02 -4.27
C PRO A 242 15.28 4.82 -4.09
N ASP A 243 14.40 4.58 -5.06
CA ASP A 243 13.53 3.41 -5.08
C ASP A 243 14.29 2.14 -5.47
N TRP A 244 14.08 1.07 -4.72
CA TRP A 244 14.76 -0.22 -4.95
C TRP A 244 14.39 -0.92 -6.26
N ILE A 245 13.28 -0.52 -6.89
CA ILE A 245 12.79 -1.12 -8.14
C ILE A 245 13.16 -0.24 -9.33
N THR A 246 12.78 1.04 -9.32
CA THR A 246 12.97 1.93 -10.47
C THR A 246 14.31 2.65 -10.50
N GLU A 247 15.02 2.72 -9.38
CA GLU A 247 16.32 3.41 -9.23
C GLU A 247 17.37 2.49 -8.59
N HIS A 248 17.38 1.22 -8.99
CA HIS A 248 18.14 0.14 -8.33
C HIS A 248 19.60 0.49 -8.06
N ASP A 249 20.35 0.94 -9.06
CA ASP A 249 21.78 1.25 -8.90
C ASP A 249 22.02 2.37 -7.88
N ASN A 250 21.17 3.41 -7.91
CA ASN A 250 21.21 4.48 -6.93
C ASN A 250 20.87 3.97 -5.51
N ALA A 251 19.92 3.04 -5.39
CA ALA A 251 19.55 2.42 -4.11
C ALA A 251 20.70 1.57 -3.54
N VAL A 252 21.39 0.80 -4.39
CA VAL A 252 22.59 0.03 -4.03
C VAL A 252 23.71 0.96 -3.57
N LEU A 253 23.97 2.04 -4.29
CA LEU A 253 24.97 3.05 -3.89
C LEU A 253 24.62 3.68 -2.55
N ALA A 254 23.36 4.07 -2.34
CA ALA A 254 22.88 4.61 -1.06
C ALA A 254 23.05 3.60 0.09
N LEU A 255 22.79 2.31 -0.15
CA LEU A 255 23.01 1.25 0.83
C LEU A 255 24.49 1.11 1.20
N GLN A 256 25.42 1.18 0.22
CA GLN A 256 26.86 1.11 0.49
C GLN A 256 27.35 2.34 1.27
N GLN A 257 26.85 3.53 0.93
CA GLN A 257 27.16 4.75 1.69
C GLN A 257 26.65 4.66 3.14
N TRP A 258 25.43 4.17 3.33
CA TRP A 258 24.87 3.92 4.66
C TRP A 258 25.72 2.89 5.44
N LYS A 259 26.13 1.78 4.82
CA LYS A 259 27.03 0.80 5.44
C LYS A 259 28.30 1.46 5.95
N ARG A 260 28.97 2.24 5.09
CA ARG A 260 30.21 2.95 5.45
C ARG A 260 30.01 3.87 6.65
N ALA A 261 28.91 4.64 6.67
CA ALA A 261 28.58 5.55 7.78
C ALA A 261 28.29 4.80 9.10
N VAL A 262 27.64 3.64 9.03
CA VAL A 262 27.38 2.78 10.19
C VAL A 262 28.67 2.17 10.73
N THR A 263 29.59 1.74 9.85
CA THR A 263 30.87 1.14 10.25
C THR A 263 31.90 2.16 10.73
N SER A 264 31.81 3.42 10.28
CA SER A 264 32.78 4.46 10.64
C SER A 264 32.45 5.22 11.93
N SER A 265 31.24 5.08 12.48
CA SER A 265 30.79 5.86 13.65
C SER A 265 30.03 5.00 14.65
N THR A 266 30.52 4.97 15.89
CA THR A 266 29.88 4.27 17.03
C THR A 266 28.50 4.84 17.37
N LYS A 267 28.27 6.14 17.18
CA LYS A 267 26.98 6.80 17.41
C LYS A 267 25.91 6.34 16.41
N HIS A 268 26.30 6.09 15.17
CA HIS A 268 25.42 5.57 14.13
C HIS A 268 25.27 4.04 14.25
N GLY A 269 26.32 3.31 14.59
CA GLY A 269 26.29 1.86 14.75
C GLY A 269 25.29 1.33 15.79
N ASN A 270 25.05 2.07 16.88
CA ASN A 270 24.29 1.58 18.04
C ASN A 270 22.76 1.68 17.93
N LYS A 271 22.22 2.26 16.85
CA LYS A 271 20.76 2.21 16.63
C LYS A 271 20.37 0.84 16.10
N SER A 272 19.21 0.33 16.54
CA SER A 272 18.67 -0.93 16.03
C SER A 272 18.39 -0.85 14.54
N ILE A 273 18.60 -1.94 13.81
CA ILE A 273 18.32 -2.04 12.38
C ILE A 273 16.87 -1.69 12.03
N LEU A 274 15.89 -2.06 12.88
CA LEU A 274 14.48 -1.67 12.72
C LEU A 274 14.32 -0.14 12.65
N SER A 275 15.00 0.60 13.52
CA SER A 275 14.93 2.07 13.54
C SER A 275 15.49 2.67 12.25
N TYR A 276 16.62 2.17 11.77
CA TYR A 276 17.22 2.65 10.51
C TYR A 276 16.31 2.47 9.30
N MET A 277 15.61 1.33 9.23
CA MET A 277 14.75 1.01 8.10
C MET A 277 13.37 1.67 8.18
N THR A 278 12.95 2.16 9.36
CA THR A 278 11.59 2.73 9.55
C THR A 278 11.56 4.24 9.76
N GLU A 279 12.61 4.84 10.33
CA GLU A 279 12.69 6.28 10.60
C GLU A 279 13.06 7.07 9.34
N ALA A 280 12.16 7.96 8.88
CA ALA A 280 12.34 8.72 7.65
C ALA A 280 13.64 9.55 7.58
N SER A 281 14.12 10.05 8.73
CA SER A 281 15.37 10.81 8.83
C SER A 281 16.64 9.95 8.71
N LEU A 282 16.51 8.62 8.74
CA LEU A 282 17.61 7.66 8.67
C LEU A 282 17.52 6.72 7.47
N SER A 283 16.33 6.59 6.87
CA SER A 283 16.00 5.56 5.89
C SER A 283 16.39 5.90 4.45
N CYS A 284 17.43 6.72 4.22
CA CYS A 284 17.84 7.12 2.86
C CYS A 284 18.25 5.93 1.97
N ALA A 285 18.60 4.78 2.53
CA ALA A 285 18.86 3.54 1.79
C ALA A 285 17.67 2.56 1.78
N PHE A 286 16.60 2.84 2.53
CA PHE A 286 15.51 1.90 2.82
C PHE A 286 14.16 2.43 2.38
N ASN A 287 14.13 3.18 1.27
CA ASN A 287 12.89 3.74 0.78
C ASN A 287 11.86 2.63 0.47
N GLY A 288 10.58 2.89 0.75
CA GLY A 288 9.48 1.92 0.61
C GLY A 288 9.20 1.07 1.85
N PHE A 289 10.20 0.84 2.72
CA PHE A 289 10.00 0.12 3.96
C PHE A 289 9.11 0.91 4.93
N GLY A 290 8.14 0.21 5.51
CA GLY A 290 7.44 0.66 6.70
C GLY A 290 7.50 -0.39 7.79
N LYS A 291 6.67 -0.25 8.82
CA LYS A 291 6.90 -0.97 10.07
C LYS A 291 6.74 -2.47 9.88
N HIS A 292 5.64 -2.93 9.26
CA HIS A 292 5.39 -4.36 9.13
C HIS A 292 6.30 -5.01 8.09
N THR A 293 6.57 -4.33 6.97
CA THR A 293 7.47 -4.84 5.93
C THR A 293 8.89 -5.01 6.42
N VAL A 294 9.37 -4.14 7.32
CA VAL A 294 10.70 -4.34 7.95
C VAL A 294 10.72 -5.58 8.82
N TYR A 295 9.70 -5.82 9.66
CA TYR A 295 9.66 -7.05 10.47
C TYR A 295 9.66 -8.31 9.60
N ASN A 296 8.88 -8.32 8.52
CA ASN A 296 8.85 -9.43 7.57
C ASN A 296 10.21 -9.62 6.88
N PHE A 297 10.81 -8.54 6.40
CA PHE A 297 12.11 -8.59 5.74
C PHE A 297 13.20 -9.12 6.68
N LEU A 298 13.29 -8.57 7.89
CA LEU A 298 14.24 -9.03 8.90
C LEU A 298 14.02 -10.50 9.31
N PHE A 299 12.77 -10.96 9.30
CA PHE A 299 12.45 -12.38 9.42
C PHE A 299 13.01 -13.21 8.26
N LEU A 300 12.82 -12.77 7.01
CA LEU A 300 13.31 -13.48 5.82
C LEU A 300 14.85 -13.54 5.75
N VAL A 301 15.55 -12.54 6.30
CA VAL A 301 17.02 -12.52 6.35
C VAL A 301 17.60 -13.00 7.68
N ALA A 302 16.78 -13.56 8.56
CA ALA A 302 17.18 -14.08 9.87
C ALA A 302 18.01 -13.06 10.70
N VAL A 303 17.50 -11.83 10.83
CA VAL A 303 18.11 -10.76 11.62
C VAL A 303 17.15 -10.33 12.74
N PHE A 304 17.67 -10.21 13.96
CA PHE A 304 16.87 -9.70 15.07
C PHE A 304 16.56 -8.21 14.89
N PRO A 305 15.29 -7.77 14.99
CA PRO A 305 14.92 -6.36 14.79
C PRO A 305 15.61 -5.37 15.72
N GLY A 306 15.99 -5.83 16.92
CA GLY A 306 16.73 -5.06 17.90
C GLY A 306 18.25 -5.08 17.74
N ALA A 307 18.79 -5.83 16.78
CA ALA A 307 20.22 -5.89 16.52
C ALA A 307 20.75 -4.51 16.10
N PRO A 308 21.92 -4.07 16.59
CA PRO A 308 22.52 -2.82 16.17
C PRO A 308 22.93 -2.91 14.69
N ALA A 309 22.79 -1.80 13.96
CA ALA A 309 23.19 -1.76 12.54
C ALA A 309 24.68 -2.08 12.35
N SER A 310 25.53 -1.76 13.33
CA SER A 310 26.95 -2.14 13.31
C SER A 310 27.16 -3.65 13.20
N TYR A 311 26.38 -4.45 13.93
CA TYR A 311 26.43 -5.91 13.86
C TYR A 311 26.05 -6.41 12.45
N VAL A 312 24.93 -5.92 11.92
CA VAL A 312 24.45 -6.29 10.58
C VAL A 312 25.48 -5.96 9.49
N CYS A 313 26.16 -4.81 9.61
CA CYS A 313 27.15 -4.36 8.63
C CYS A 313 28.52 -5.00 8.79
N ALA A 314 28.94 -5.34 10.01
CA ALA A 314 30.27 -5.85 10.33
C ALA A 314 30.40 -7.36 10.13
N THR A 315 29.32 -8.13 10.31
CA THR A 315 29.35 -9.59 10.13
C THR A 315 29.13 -9.94 8.65
N PRO A 316 30.13 -10.50 7.93
CA PRO A 316 30.04 -10.68 6.47
C PRO A 316 28.85 -11.53 6.01
N ALA A 317 28.59 -12.66 6.67
CA ALA A 317 27.48 -13.55 6.32
C ALA A 317 26.10 -12.89 6.54
N VAL A 318 25.95 -12.13 7.63
CA VAL A 318 24.73 -11.37 7.92
C VAL A 318 24.55 -10.25 6.91
N TRP A 319 25.63 -9.52 6.59
CA TRP A 319 25.62 -8.45 5.61
C TRP A 319 25.24 -8.93 4.21
N GLU A 320 25.85 -10.01 3.75
CA GLU A 320 25.60 -10.60 2.44
C GLU A 320 24.13 -11.01 2.31
N ARG A 321 23.60 -11.74 3.29
CA ARG A 321 22.20 -12.16 3.34
C ARG A 321 21.24 -10.98 3.42
N PHE A 322 21.55 -9.98 4.25
CA PHE A 322 20.76 -8.76 4.38
C PHE A 322 20.73 -7.98 3.07
N SER A 323 21.89 -7.61 2.54
CA SER A 323 22.01 -6.71 1.38
C SER A 323 21.50 -7.34 0.07
N SER A 324 21.75 -8.64 -0.15
CA SER A 324 21.33 -9.34 -1.38
C SER A 324 19.83 -9.51 -1.53
N GLN A 325 19.06 -9.49 -0.43
CA GLN A 325 17.62 -9.79 -0.45
C GLN A 325 16.73 -8.55 -0.56
N ILE A 326 17.25 -7.33 -0.34
CA ILE A 326 16.41 -6.11 -0.30
C ILE A 326 15.69 -5.89 -1.63
N ALA A 327 16.43 -5.93 -2.74
CA ALA A 327 15.86 -5.68 -4.06
C ALA A 327 14.81 -6.73 -4.45
N CYS A 328 15.08 -8.01 -4.19
CA CYS A 328 14.14 -9.10 -4.43
C CYS A 328 12.85 -8.92 -3.61
N TYR A 329 12.99 -8.62 -2.32
CA TYR A 329 11.85 -8.37 -1.44
C TYR A 329 10.99 -7.19 -1.90
N MET A 330 11.61 -6.09 -2.36
CA MET A 330 10.87 -4.94 -2.87
C MET A 330 10.21 -5.22 -4.22
N ALA A 331 10.89 -5.92 -5.12
CA ALA A 331 10.37 -6.28 -6.44
C ALA A 331 9.16 -7.24 -6.37
N HIS A 332 9.04 -8.03 -5.30
CA HIS A 332 7.88 -8.91 -5.06
C HIS A 332 6.54 -8.17 -5.16
N PHE A 333 6.46 -6.93 -4.67
CA PHE A 333 5.22 -6.13 -4.70
C PHE A 333 4.80 -5.68 -6.11
N ARG A 334 5.69 -5.81 -7.12
CA ARG A 334 5.34 -5.63 -8.54
C ARG A 334 5.14 -6.95 -9.29
N SER A 335 5.35 -8.09 -8.65
CA SER A 335 5.24 -9.40 -9.29
C SER A 335 3.79 -9.73 -9.65
N ASP A 336 3.61 -10.54 -10.70
CA ASP A 336 2.29 -11.05 -11.07
C ASP A 336 1.69 -11.95 -9.99
N ALA A 337 2.54 -12.64 -9.22
CA ALA A 337 2.12 -13.45 -8.08
C ALA A 337 1.43 -12.59 -7.02
N PHE A 338 2.08 -11.50 -6.58
CA PHE A 338 1.48 -10.56 -5.63
C PHE A 338 0.21 -9.93 -6.20
N ARG A 339 0.24 -9.46 -7.45
CA ARG A 339 -0.93 -8.82 -8.10
C ARG A 339 -2.14 -9.77 -8.16
N LYS A 340 -1.93 -11.01 -8.57
CA LYS A 340 -2.98 -12.03 -8.67
C LYS A 340 -3.58 -12.38 -7.30
N GLN A 341 -2.75 -12.40 -6.25
CA GLN A 341 -3.16 -12.83 -4.92
C GLN A 341 -3.77 -11.69 -4.09
N CYS A 342 -3.22 -10.49 -4.17
CA CYS A 342 -3.49 -9.38 -3.24
C CYS A 342 -4.12 -8.13 -3.88
N CYS A 343 -4.13 -8.01 -5.22
CA CYS A 343 -4.62 -6.80 -5.93
C CYS A 343 -5.95 -7.01 -6.68
N GLY A 344 -6.75 -7.99 -6.25
CA GLY A 344 -8.11 -8.18 -6.78
C GLY A 344 -9.02 -6.97 -6.52
N LYS A 345 -10.02 -6.74 -7.40
CA LYS A 345 -11.16 -5.85 -7.12
C LYS A 345 -12.20 -6.62 -6.28
N ALA A 346 -12.98 -5.91 -5.46
CA ALA A 346 -14.19 -6.50 -4.90
C ALA A 346 -15.15 -6.85 -6.05
N ASN A 347 -15.92 -7.93 -5.91
CA ASN A 347 -16.91 -8.31 -6.91
C ASN A 347 -18.21 -7.53 -6.69
N SER A 348 -18.12 -6.20 -6.79
CA SER A 348 -19.20 -5.27 -6.49
C SER A 348 -19.03 -3.98 -7.30
N LEU A 349 -20.15 -3.35 -7.64
CA LEU A 349 -20.17 -2.00 -8.22
C LEU A 349 -19.99 -0.92 -7.16
N ASN A 350 -20.12 -1.25 -5.88
CA ASN A 350 -19.89 -0.33 -4.78
C ASN A 350 -18.39 -0.09 -4.59
N ALA A 351 -17.95 1.16 -4.82
CA ALA A 351 -16.56 1.57 -4.68
C ALA A 351 -15.97 1.40 -3.27
N PHE A 352 -16.83 1.31 -2.24
CA PHE A 352 -16.43 1.12 -0.84
C PHE A 352 -16.57 -0.33 -0.37
N ASP A 353 -16.84 -1.29 -1.24
CA ASP A 353 -17.05 -2.68 -0.82
C ASP A 353 -15.77 -3.34 -0.29
N TYR A 354 -15.89 -4.11 0.80
CA TYR A 354 -14.73 -4.75 1.42
C TYR A 354 -14.27 -5.97 0.64
N ASN A 355 -13.03 -5.93 0.13
CA ASN A 355 -12.46 -7.08 -0.56
C ASN A 355 -11.92 -8.13 0.43
N TYR A 356 -12.80 -9.03 0.87
CA TYR A 356 -12.47 -10.15 1.75
C TYR A 356 -11.33 -11.03 1.25
N THR A 357 -11.30 -11.30 -0.05
CA THR A 357 -10.28 -12.17 -0.65
C THR A 357 -8.91 -11.51 -0.60
N ALA A 358 -8.81 -10.26 -1.04
CA ALA A 358 -7.55 -9.50 -0.98
C ALA A 358 -7.08 -9.30 0.46
N GLY A 359 -7.98 -8.94 1.39
CA GLY A 359 -7.64 -8.76 2.80
C GLY A 359 -7.12 -10.05 3.45
N SER A 360 -7.83 -11.16 3.28
CA SER A 360 -7.42 -12.47 3.83
C SER A 360 -6.11 -12.96 3.22
N ASN A 361 -5.97 -12.83 1.89
CA ASN A 361 -4.75 -13.25 1.20
C ASN A 361 -3.56 -12.44 1.68
N TYR A 362 -3.67 -11.11 1.72
CA TYR A 362 -2.61 -10.23 2.17
C TYR A 362 -2.17 -10.55 3.61
N TYR A 363 -3.11 -10.71 4.54
CA TYR A 363 -2.77 -11.10 5.90
C TYR A 363 -2.09 -12.47 5.98
N SER A 364 -2.50 -13.42 5.14
CA SER A 364 -1.96 -14.78 5.16
C SER A 364 -0.55 -14.89 4.55
N SER A 365 -0.25 -14.15 3.48
CA SER A 365 0.99 -14.27 2.71
C SER A 365 1.97 -13.11 2.91
N GLU A 366 1.47 -11.90 3.14
CA GLU A 366 2.29 -10.68 3.18
C GLU A 366 2.52 -10.16 4.60
N VAL A 367 1.80 -10.66 5.61
CA VAL A 367 2.09 -10.39 7.03
C VAL A 367 2.64 -11.68 7.63
N LEU A 368 3.95 -11.69 7.97
CA LEU A 368 4.63 -12.91 8.43
C LEU A 368 4.71 -12.96 9.94
N VAL A 369 5.36 -11.96 10.55
CA VAL A 369 5.63 -11.93 11.99
C VAL A 369 5.05 -10.71 12.70
N PHE A 370 4.73 -9.63 11.98
CA PHE A 370 4.22 -8.42 12.61
C PHE A 370 2.83 -8.65 13.22
N ARG A 371 2.75 -8.63 14.57
CA ARG A 371 1.51 -8.86 15.33
C ARG A 371 0.75 -10.14 14.91
N LYS A 372 1.47 -11.19 14.52
CA LYS A 372 0.90 -12.53 14.32
C LYS A 372 1.35 -13.42 15.45
N HIS A 373 0.51 -14.31 15.94
CA HIS A 373 0.89 -15.29 16.97
C HIS A 373 1.73 -16.44 16.40
N THR A 374 1.49 -16.82 15.14
CA THR A 374 2.19 -17.94 14.52
C THR A 374 2.60 -17.64 13.08
N VAL A 375 3.73 -18.21 12.67
CA VAL A 375 4.27 -18.10 11.31
C VAL A 375 4.69 -19.47 10.79
N ARG A 376 4.55 -19.68 9.48
CA ARG A 376 5.12 -20.83 8.77
C ARG A 376 6.48 -20.46 8.21
N VAL A 377 7.52 -21.12 8.69
CA VAL A 377 8.91 -20.90 8.28
C VAL A 377 9.30 -21.95 7.26
N PRO A 378 9.62 -21.58 6.00
CA PRO A 378 10.10 -22.52 5.00
C PRO A 378 11.35 -23.28 5.45
N LYS A 379 11.54 -24.51 4.95
CA LYS A 379 12.67 -25.40 5.31
C LYS A 379 14.01 -24.68 5.36
N GLU A 380 14.39 -24.02 4.28
CA GLU A 380 15.71 -23.39 4.17
C GLU A 380 15.89 -22.25 5.17
N LEU A 381 14.86 -21.41 5.33
CA LEU A 381 14.89 -20.33 6.32
C LEU A 381 14.97 -20.89 7.75
N TYR A 382 14.17 -21.91 8.08
CA TYR A 382 14.23 -22.56 9.40
C TYR A 382 15.63 -23.13 9.68
N ASN A 383 16.23 -23.80 8.68
CA ASN A 383 17.57 -24.35 8.82
C ASN A 383 18.63 -23.25 8.97
N THR A 384 18.48 -22.08 8.32
CA THR A 384 19.31 -20.90 8.60
C THR A 384 19.17 -20.45 10.05
N TYR A 385 17.93 -20.34 10.56
CA TYR A 385 17.67 -19.97 11.95
C TYR A 385 18.32 -20.94 12.96
N ILE A 386 18.35 -22.25 12.67
CA ILE A 386 18.99 -23.27 13.50
C ILE A 386 20.52 -23.17 13.42
N ARG A 387 21.09 -23.05 12.21
CA ARG A 387 22.55 -22.95 12.02
C ARG A 387 23.14 -21.72 12.68
N ASP A 388 22.41 -20.61 12.65
CA ASP A 388 22.83 -19.35 13.26
C ASP A 388 22.52 -19.31 14.78
N GLY A 389 22.06 -20.42 15.39
CA GLY A 389 21.74 -20.51 16.83
C GLY A 389 20.56 -19.66 17.29
N LEU A 390 19.84 -19.03 16.37
CA LEU A 390 18.83 -18.01 16.66
C LEU A 390 17.58 -18.56 17.35
N LEU A 391 17.34 -19.87 17.30
CA LEU A 391 16.21 -20.53 17.97
C LEU A 391 16.59 -21.22 19.28
N ASP A 392 17.85 -21.11 19.71
CA ASP A 392 18.35 -21.65 20.97
C ASP A 392 18.31 -20.58 22.07
N ASP A 393 17.49 -20.78 23.11
CA ASP A 393 17.34 -19.83 24.23
C ASP A 393 18.63 -19.69 25.06
N ALA A 394 19.56 -20.65 24.99
CA ALA A 394 20.83 -20.62 25.71
C ALA A 394 21.96 -19.93 24.91
N HIS A 395 21.76 -19.68 23.62
CA HIS A 395 22.75 -19.03 22.77
C HIS A 395 22.68 -17.50 22.86
N THR A 396 23.83 -16.84 22.83
CA THR A 396 23.96 -15.38 22.72
C THR A 396 24.25 -14.98 21.28
N MET A 397 23.38 -14.16 20.70
CA MET A 397 23.50 -13.74 19.29
C MET A 397 24.83 -13.06 19.00
N GLY A 398 25.53 -13.54 17.97
CA GLY A 398 26.83 -13.01 17.53
C GLY A 398 28.03 -13.81 18.01
N ASP A 399 27.83 -14.73 18.95
CA ASP A 399 28.84 -15.72 19.32
C ASP A 399 28.88 -16.86 18.30
N ASN A 400 29.96 -17.65 18.33
CA ASN A 400 30.03 -18.86 17.51
C ASN A 400 28.99 -19.88 17.98
N TYR A 401 28.32 -20.53 17.04
CA TYR A 401 27.31 -21.56 17.31
C TYR A 401 27.58 -22.80 16.47
N GLU A 402 27.54 -23.97 17.09
CA GLU A 402 27.63 -25.25 16.41
C GLU A 402 26.27 -25.95 16.48
N SER A 403 25.51 -25.87 15.39
CA SER A 403 24.20 -26.52 15.33
C SER A 403 24.32 -28.04 15.21
N SER A 404 23.48 -28.78 15.93
CA SER A 404 23.39 -30.23 15.75
C SER A 404 22.62 -30.56 14.46
N PRO A 405 23.13 -31.47 13.60
CA PRO A 405 22.40 -31.90 12.40
C PRO A 405 20.99 -32.43 12.67
N HIS A 406 20.73 -32.95 13.88
CA HIS A 406 19.43 -33.46 14.30
C HIS A 406 18.36 -32.37 14.51
N GLN A 407 18.76 -31.12 14.69
CA GLN A 407 17.83 -29.99 14.84
C GLN A 407 17.33 -29.46 13.48
N LEU A 408 18.00 -29.82 12.38
CA LEU A 408 17.60 -29.41 11.04
C LEU A 408 16.31 -30.11 10.62
N THR A 409 15.46 -29.40 9.88
CA THR A 409 14.20 -29.97 9.37
C THR A 409 14.35 -30.44 7.93
N ASN A 410 13.74 -31.60 7.65
CA ASN A 410 13.48 -32.08 6.29
C ASN A 410 12.06 -31.79 5.81
N LEU A 411 11.16 -31.35 6.70
CA LEU A 411 9.81 -30.92 6.34
C LEU A 411 9.86 -29.65 5.47
N SER A 412 8.88 -29.47 4.60
CA SER A 412 8.76 -28.28 3.73
C SER A 412 8.65 -26.97 4.51
N PHE A 413 8.06 -27.00 5.72
CA PHE A 413 8.01 -25.87 6.64
C PHE A 413 7.91 -26.33 8.10
N LYS A 414 8.20 -25.41 9.03
CA LYS A 414 7.91 -25.54 10.47
C LYS A 414 6.99 -24.39 10.90
N LYS A 415 6.03 -24.67 11.78
CA LYS A 415 5.18 -23.63 12.39
C LYS A 415 5.82 -23.20 13.71
N LEU A 416 6.11 -21.91 13.85
CA LEU A 416 6.70 -21.34 15.06
C LEU A 416 5.80 -20.28 15.68
N ASN A 417 5.89 -20.14 16.99
CA ASN A 417 5.26 -19.06 17.73
C ASN A 417 6.11 -17.79 17.57
N VAL A 418 5.43 -16.69 17.30
CA VAL A 418 6.02 -15.35 17.32
C VAL A 418 5.89 -14.82 18.75
N ILE A 419 6.95 -14.20 19.25
CA ILE A 419 6.97 -13.50 20.52
C ILE A 419 7.20 -12.01 20.32
N MET A 420 6.82 -11.23 21.35
CA MET A 420 7.15 -9.82 21.44
C MET A 420 8.18 -9.63 22.55
N ARG A 421 9.41 -9.25 22.20
CA ARG A 421 10.49 -8.92 23.15
C ARG A 421 10.62 -7.40 23.24
N GLY A 422 10.23 -6.82 24.37
CA GLY A 422 10.12 -5.37 24.55
C GLY A 422 9.09 -4.74 23.59
N LYS A 423 9.52 -4.36 22.39
CA LYS A 423 8.68 -3.84 21.30
C LYS A 423 8.83 -4.59 19.97
N PHE A 424 9.62 -5.67 19.93
CA PHE A 424 10.02 -6.36 18.71
C PHE A 424 9.26 -7.67 18.52
N PHE A 425 8.55 -7.82 17.41
CA PHE A 425 7.96 -9.10 16.99
C PHE A 425 9.03 -9.96 16.31
N THR A 426 9.24 -11.19 16.79
CA THR A 426 10.25 -12.10 16.25
C THR A 426 9.94 -13.56 16.59
N ILE A 427 10.60 -14.48 15.90
CA ILE A 427 10.69 -15.90 16.30
C ILE A 427 12.01 -16.23 17.01
N ILE A 428 12.96 -15.29 17.04
CA ILE A 428 14.30 -15.46 17.61
C ILE A 428 14.24 -15.57 19.13
N ARG A 429 14.89 -16.63 19.61
CA ARG A 429 14.95 -17.11 20.98
C ARG A 429 16.28 -16.77 21.65
N ALA A 430 17.36 -16.81 20.87
CA ALA A 430 18.70 -16.44 21.31
C ALA A 430 18.74 -15.10 22.06
N GLN A 431 19.58 -15.04 23.08
CA GLN A 431 19.75 -13.89 23.96
C GLN A 431 20.49 -12.78 23.21
N ALA A 432 20.06 -11.54 23.43
CA ALA A 432 20.85 -10.41 22.97
C ALA A 432 22.09 -10.28 23.88
N PRO A 433 23.29 -9.99 23.33
CA PRO A 433 24.46 -9.68 24.14
C PRO A 433 24.15 -8.60 25.18
N ASP A 434 24.68 -8.76 26.39
CA ASP A 434 24.54 -7.78 27.48
C ASP A 434 25.42 -6.55 27.22
N ASN A 435 24.96 -5.71 26.29
CA ASN A 435 25.58 -4.42 26.02
C ASN A 435 24.54 -3.37 25.60
N ARG A 436 24.94 -2.11 25.69
CA ARG A 436 24.07 -0.96 25.41
C ARG A 436 23.76 -0.76 23.91
N ALA A 437 24.32 -1.53 22.99
CA ALA A 437 24.04 -1.38 21.56
C ALA A 437 22.82 -2.21 21.13
N TRP A 438 22.68 -3.43 21.66
CA TRP A 438 21.51 -4.26 21.39
C TRP A 438 20.26 -3.70 22.06
N ARG A 439 19.14 -3.75 21.35
CA ARG A 439 17.83 -3.33 21.88
C ARG A 439 17.00 -4.58 22.07
N ASP A 440 16.78 -4.95 23.31
CA ASP A 440 15.97 -6.11 23.66
C ASP A 440 15.07 -5.77 24.85
N GLY A 441 14.21 -6.69 25.24
CA GLY A 441 13.41 -6.52 26.45
C GLY A 441 12.59 -7.76 26.78
N GLU A 442 11.92 -7.69 27.92
CA GLU A 442 11.09 -8.78 28.43
C GLU A 442 10.03 -9.22 27.41
N MET A 443 9.70 -10.51 27.46
CA MET A 443 8.61 -11.08 26.68
C MET A 443 7.28 -10.50 27.14
N LYS A 444 6.48 -10.00 26.20
CA LYS A 444 5.16 -9.41 26.44
C LYS A 444 4.08 -10.12 25.66
N ASN A 445 2.89 -10.16 26.24
CA ASN A 445 1.69 -10.57 25.52
C ASN A 445 1.27 -9.49 24.51
N PHE A 446 0.69 -9.91 23.40
CA PHE A 446 0.16 -9.01 22.37
C PHE A 446 -1.06 -9.62 21.68
N GLU A 447 -1.94 -8.76 21.18
CA GLU A 447 -3.11 -9.15 20.39
C GLU A 447 -2.69 -9.48 18.95
N ASP A 448 -3.26 -10.55 18.39
CA ASP A 448 -3.08 -10.88 16.98
C ASP A 448 -3.82 -9.85 16.12
N ILE A 449 -3.17 -9.39 15.06
CA ILE A 449 -3.75 -8.39 14.13
C ILE A 449 -5.06 -8.89 13.49
N SER A 450 -5.25 -10.21 13.34
CA SER A 450 -6.49 -10.80 12.83
C SER A 450 -7.70 -10.62 13.77
N THR A 451 -7.49 -10.35 15.05
CA THR A 451 -8.57 -10.16 16.04
C THR A 451 -8.99 -8.69 16.19
N LEU A 452 -8.38 -7.76 15.46
CA LEU A 452 -8.64 -6.31 15.60
C LEU A 452 -9.95 -5.83 14.93
N GLY A 453 -10.73 -6.73 14.33
CA GLY A 453 -12.09 -6.48 13.86
C GLY A 453 -12.17 -5.47 12.71
N LYS A 454 -12.71 -4.27 13.02
CA LYS A 454 -12.92 -3.14 12.08
C LYS A 454 -11.94 -1.97 12.32
N ARG A 455 -10.92 -2.16 13.16
CA ARG A 455 -9.83 -1.19 13.26
C ARG A 455 -9.00 -1.27 11.99
N THR A 456 -8.60 -0.13 11.45
CA THR A 456 -7.64 -0.07 10.35
C THR A 456 -6.35 -0.79 10.74
N THR A 457 -5.92 -1.73 9.92
CA THR A 457 -4.73 -2.53 10.18
C THR A 457 -3.69 -2.36 9.09
N VAL A 458 -3.21 -3.45 8.52
CA VAL A 458 -2.13 -3.48 7.54
C VAL A 458 -2.66 -4.16 6.28
N GLY A 459 -2.40 -3.55 5.13
CA GLY A 459 -2.74 -4.12 3.85
C GLY A 459 -3.76 -3.29 3.06
N PRO A 460 -3.91 -3.64 1.79
CA PRO A 460 -4.58 -2.81 0.80
C PRO A 460 -6.10 -2.69 0.93
N ALA A 461 -6.73 -3.55 1.75
CA ALA A 461 -8.17 -3.55 1.98
C ALA A 461 -8.55 -2.95 3.35
N GLU A 462 -7.56 -2.53 4.14
CA GLU A 462 -7.73 -2.22 5.57
C GLU A 462 -7.89 -0.70 5.84
N PHE A 463 -8.50 0.01 4.89
CA PHE A 463 -8.84 1.43 5.03
C PHE A 463 -10.26 1.59 5.59
N ARG A 464 -10.49 2.67 6.37
CA ARG A 464 -11.69 2.78 7.21
C ARG A 464 -12.99 2.72 6.41
N GLU A 465 -13.10 3.48 5.33
CA GLU A 465 -14.32 3.58 4.53
C GLU A 465 -14.73 2.22 3.97
N VAL A 466 -13.74 1.41 3.60
CA VAL A 466 -13.91 0.04 3.11
C VAL A 466 -14.20 -0.93 4.27
N LEU A 467 -13.48 -0.81 5.39
CA LEU A 467 -13.69 -1.63 6.60
C LEU A 467 -15.07 -1.43 7.24
N LEU A 468 -15.64 -0.24 7.16
CA LEU A 468 -17.00 0.02 7.62
C LEU A 468 -18.05 -0.76 6.82
N ASN A 469 -17.73 -1.19 5.60
CA ASN A 469 -18.55 -2.07 4.77
C ASN A 469 -18.26 -3.57 4.98
N LYS A 470 -17.30 -3.93 5.83
CA LYS A 470 -17.14 -5.32 6.28
C LYS A 470 -18.39 -5.73 7.07
N ALA A 471 -19.10 -6.73 6.56
CA ALA A 471 -20.24 -7.34 7.22
C ALA A 471 -19.87 -7.80 8.64
N ASP A 472 -20.76 -7.51 9.59
CA ASP A 472 -20.61 -7.96 10.96
C ASP A 472 -21.04 -9.43 11.05
N TYR A 473 -20.07 -10.34 11.23
CA TYR A 473 -20.34 -11.76 11.26
C TYR A 473 -21.26 -12.17 12.42
N HIS A 474 -21.28 -11.42 13.53
CA HIS A 474 -22.23 -11.68 14.62
C HIS A 474 -23.67 -11.41 14.17
N VAL A 475 -23.89 -10.36 13.37
CA VAL A 475 -25.19 -10.03 12.78
C VAL A 475 -25.56 -11.01 11.65
N VAL A 476 -24.61 -11.41 10.82
CA VAL A 476 -24.87 -12.41 9.76
C VAL A 476 -25.19 -13.79 10.36
N SER A 477 -24.50 -14.19 11.44
CA SER A 477 -24.74 -15.46 12.13
C SER A 477 -26.07 -15.50 12.88
N SER A 478 -26.60 -14.36 13.33
CA SER A 478 -27.92 -14.28 13.98
C SER A 478 -29.08 -14.26 12.98
N ILE A 479 -28.84 -13.91 11.71
CA ILE A 479 -29.81 -13.95 10.61
C ILE A 479 -29.84 -15.34 9.94
N GLN A 480 -28.75 -16.10 9.98
CA GLN A 480 -28.74 -17.48 9.49
C GLN A 480 -29.54 -18.40 10.42
N GLY A 481 -30.79 -18.66 10.03
CA GLY A 481 -31.61 -19.73 10.59
C GLY A 481 -30.84 -21.06 10.67
N LYS A 482 -31.18 -21.85 11.71
CA LYS A 482 -30.62 -23.17 12.06
C LYS A 482 -29.90 -23.85 10.89
N GLY A 483 -28.59 -24.01 11.02
CA GLY A 483 -27.73 -24.66 10.02
C GLY A 483 -28.29 -26.03 9.62
N GLY A 484 -28.89 -26.09 8.44
CA GLY A 484 -29.11 -27.33 7.74
C GLY A 484 -27.78 -27.79 7.17
N CYS A 485 -27.26 -28.92 7.65
CA CYS A 485 -26.22 -29.65 6.93
C CYS A 485 -26.66 -29.81 5.47
N PRO A 486 -25.82 -29.49 4.46
CA PRO A 486 -26.14 -29.82 3.09
C PRO A 486 -26.28 -31.34 3.01
N LYS A 487 -27.51 -31.85 2.88
CA LYS A 487 -27.72 -33.24 2.46
C LYS A 487 -27.04 -33.36 1.10
N LYS A 488 -26.12 -34.33 0.99
CA LYS A 488 -25.55 -34.76 -0.29
C LYS A 488 -26.71 -34.96 -1.27
N VAL A 489 -26.89 -34.02 -2.19
CA VAL A 489 -27.73 -34.24 -3.36
C VAL A 489 -26.91 -35.15 -4.26
N CYS A 490 -27.20 -36.44 -4.19
CA CYS A 490 -26.77 -37.43 -5.18
C CYS A 490 -27.55 -37.12 -6.46
N LEU A 491 -26.98 -36.29 -7.34
CA LEU A 491 -27.47 -36.15 -8.70
C LEU A 491 -27.03 -37.39 -9.48
N LEU A 492 -27.91 -38.40 -9.50
CA LEU A 492 -27.95 -39.40 -10.56
C LEU A 492 -28.35 -38.68 -11.84
N CYS A 493 -27.37 -38.24 -12.63
CA CYS A 493 -27.59 -37.76 -13.99
C CYS A 493 -27.72 -38.98 -14.93
N THR A 494 -28.95 -39.30 -15.32
CA THR A 494 -29.21 -40.08 -16.54
C THR A 494 -29.26 -39.13 -17.74
N HIS A 495 -28.30 -39.36 -18.64
CA HIS A 495 -28.19 -38.97 -20.04
C HIS A 495 -27.50 -37.66 -20.48
N PRO A 496 -26.75 -37.73 -21.61
CA PRO A 496 -25.57 -36.91 -21.85
C PRO A 496 -25.76 -35.97 -23.04
N LYS A 497 -25.30 -34.73 -22.91
CA LYS A 497 -24.74 -33.96 -24.04
C LYS A 497 -24.07 -32.69 -23.53
N MET A 498 -22.80 -32.58 -23.88
CA MET A 498 -21.97 -31.37 -23.96
C MET A 498 -21.79 -30.55 -22.68
N TYR A 499 -20.60 -30.62 -22.09
CA TYR A 499 -19.66 -29.50 -21.96
C TYR A 499 -18.40 -30.03 -21.27
N LEU A 500 -17.28 -30.10 -21.99
CA LEU A 500 -15.96 -30.37 -21.42
C LEU A 500 -15.14 -29.08 -21.45
N MET A 501 -15.28 -28.27 -20.40
CA MET A 501 -14.25 -27.30 -19.99
C MET A 501 -14.43 -27.04 -18.49
N CYS A 502 -13.63 -27.74 -17.68
CA CYS A 502 -13.08 -27.32 -16.39
C CYS A 502 -12.76 -28.53 -15.51
N SER A 503 -11.55 -29.06 -15.65
CA SER A 503 -10.88 -29.75 -14.55
C SER A 503 -9.41 -29.92 -14.90
N LEU A 504 -8.55 -29.05 -14.38
CA LEU A 504 -7.16 -29.36 -14.05
C LEU A 504 -6.64 -28.30 -13.07
N LEU A 505 -7.09 -28.45 -11.83
CA LEU A 505 -6.40 -27.95 -10.66
C LEU A 505 -5.31 -28.97 -10.28
N ARG A 506 -4.06 -28.51 -10.29
CA ARG A 506 -2.98 -28.86 -9.37
C ARG A 506 -2.66 -30.35 -9.16
N CYS A 507 -1.60 -30.82 -9.82
CA CYS A 507 -0.62 -31.74 -9.24
C CYS A 507 0.79 -31.24 -9.60
N GLY A 508 1.73 -31.34 -8.66
CA GLY A 508 3.07 -30.75 -8.73
C GLY A 508 3.99 -31.35 -9.80
N PRO A 509 5.16 -30.74 -10.05
CA PRO A 509 6.07 -31.15 -11.11
C PRO A 509 6.95 -32.31 -10.64
N GLY A 510 6.91 -33.43 -11.37
CA GLY A 510 7.80 -34.55 -11.12
C GLY A 510 7.53 -35.74 -12.03
N ILE A 511 8.33 -35.84 -13.10
CA ILE A 511 8.66 -37.05 -13.86
C ILE A 511 7.52 -37.64 -14.71
N MET A 512 7.56 -37.39 -16.02
CA MET A 512 7.64 -38.46 -17.01
C MET A 512 8.13 -37.92 -18.36
N VAL A 513 9.29 -38.44 -18.74
CA VAL A 513 9.88 -38.43 -20.07
C VAL A 513 9.06 -39.35 -20.97
N GLY A 514 8.80 -38.92 -22.20
CA GLY A 514 8.50 -39.81 -23.32
C GLY A 514 7.02 -40.09 -23.60
N LEU A 515 6.44 -39.37 -24.55
CA LEU A 515 6.01 -39.99 -25.81
C LEU A 515 5.82 -38.90 -26.88
N ARG A 516 6.60 -39.03 -27.95
CA ARG A 516 6.42 -38.31 -29.21
C ARG A 516 5.35 -39.01 -30.05
N ALA A 517 4.76 -38.21 -30.94
CA ALA A 517 4.26 -38.54 -32.28
C ALA A 517 2.76 -38.85 -32.47
N PHE A 518 2.28 -38.39 -33.64
CA PHE A 518 0.96 -38.52 -34.27
C PHE A 518 -0.13 -37.60 -33.68
N VAL A 519 -0.77 -36.66 -34.40
CA VAL A 519 -1.11 -36.53 -35.82
C VAL A 519 -1.18 -35.03 -36.19
N ALA A 520 -0.59 -34.68 -37.33
CA ALA A 520 -0.92 -33.49 -38.13
C ALA A 520 -1.65 -33.98 -39.41
N LEU A 521 -2.29 -33.04 -40.13
CA LEU A 521 -3.31 -33.19 -41.19
C LEU A 521 -4.73 -33.29 -40.60
N GLU A 522 -5.73 -32.54 -41.04
CA GLU A 522 -5.99 -31.86 -42.31
C GLU A 522 -7.22 -30.94 -42.12
N LEU A 523 -7.36 -29.91 -42.97
CA LEU A 523 -8.60 -29.26 -43.45
C LEU A 523 -8.48 -27.73 -43.54
N THR A 524 -7.69 -27.33 -44.53
CA THR A 524 -7.95 -26.12 -45.32
C THR A 524 -8.92 -26.44 -46.45
N GLY A 525 -9.94 -25.60 -46.62
CA GLY A 525 -10.56 -25.30 -47.91
C GLY A 525 -11.82 -26.07 -48.27
N LEU A 526 -12.94 -25.34 -48.37
CA LEU A 526 -13.86 -25.40 -49.52
C LEU A 526 -14.88 -24.26 -49.41
N LEU A 527 -14.56 -23.17 -50.10
CA LEU A 527 -15.49 -22.22 -50.69
C LEU A 527 -15.61 -22.62 -52.17
N ASP A 528 -16.82 -22.85 -52.66
CA ASP A 528 -17.38 -22.36 -53.93
C ASP A 528 -18.48 -23.28 -54.51
N SER A 529 -19.65 -22.65 -54.67
CA SER A 529 -20.72 -22.82 -55.67
C SER A 529 -20.80 -24.10 -56.52
N ASN A 530 -21.89 -24.87 -56.39
CA ASN A 530 -23.13 -24.76 -57.18
C ASN A 530 -24.19 -25.71 -56.61
#